data_AF-N2A0R4-F1
#
_entry.id   AF-N2A0R4-F1
#
_cell.length_a   1.000
_cell.length_b   1.000
_cell.length_c   1.000
_cell.angle_alpha   90.00
_cell.angle_beta   90.00
_cell.angle_gamma   90.00
#
_symmetry.space_group_name_H-M   'P 1'
#
loop_
_entity.id
_entity.type
_entity.pdbx_description
1 polymer ?
#
loop_
_entity_poly.entity_id
_entity_poly.type
_entity_poly.pdbx_seq_one_letter_code
_entity_poly.pdbx_strand_id
1 'polypeptide(L)'
;MKEIYFDNASTTFPKPRCVADTIYRFLTEEGSNINRGGYGKAYRTAETVYETRQLLCDMFGGTDCKNVVFTKNATESLNILLKGFCALATMSLYPPWNIMPLCVPLYSSQKMAFLFHGFPAPRTDSCNLIKWKNC
;
A
#
# COMPACT_ATOMS: atom_id res chain seq x y z
N MET A 1 -3.15 12.01 -34.77
CA MET A 1 -3.76 10.71 -34.39
C MET A 1 -3.84 10.70 -32.86
N LYS A 2 -4.99 10.40 -32.26
CA LYS A 2 -5.16 10.41 -30.80
C LYS A 2 -4.66 9.07 -30.25
N GLU A 3 -3.69 9.11 -29.35
CA GLU A 3 -3.10 7.90 -28.74
C GLU A 3 -4.11 7.27 -27.75
N ILE A 4 -4.26 5.94 -27.79
CA ILE A 4 -5.16 5.19 -26.91
C ILE A 4 -4.29 4.42 -25.92
N TYR A 5 -4.48 4.70 -24.62
CA TYR A 5 -3.67 4.14 -23.54
C TYR A 5 -4.35 2.93 -22.88
N PHE A 6 -3.75 1.74 -23.00
CA PHE A 6 -4.25 0.48 -22.41
C PHE A 6 -3.30 -0.13 -21.36
N ASP A 7 -2.37 0.64 -20.80
CA ASP A 7 -1.39 0.17 -19.80
C ASP A 7 -1.70 0.66 -18.35
N ASN A 8 -3.00 0.84 -18.04
CA ASN A 8 -3.43 1.33 -16.73
C ASN A 8 -3.09 0.40 -15.54
N ALA A 9 -2.82 -0.88 -15.82
CA ALA A 9 -2.41 -1.85 -14.80
C ALA A 9 -0.99 -1.59 -14.29
N SER A 10 -0.10 -1.09 -15.14
CA SER A 10 1.28 -0.75 -14.76
C SER A 10 1.34 0.60 -14.03
N THR A 11 0.63 1.60 -14.53
CA THR A 11 0.43 2.90 -13.88
C THR A 11 -0.78 3.61 -14.49
N THR A 12 -1.50 4.42 -13.72
CA THR A 12 -2.62 5.20 -14.26
C THR A 12 -2.12 6.35 -15.13
N PHE A 13 -2.58 6.43 -16.38
CA PHE A 13 -2.34 7.58 -17.26
C PHE A 13 -3.53 7.83 -18.20
N PRO A 14 -3.93 9.10 -18.45
CA PRO A 14 -3.47 10.29 -17.74
C PRO A 14 -4.03 10.36 -16.32
N LYS A 15 -3.26 10.96 -15.40
CA LYS A 15 -3.79 11.26 -14.06
C LYS A 15 -4.87 12.35 -14.17
N PRO A 16 -5.93 12.31 -13.35
CA PRO A 16 -6.92 13.39 -13.30
C PRO A 16 -6.26 14.74 -13.01
N ARG A 17 -6.73 15.80 -13.68
CA ARG A 17 -6.12 17.14 -13.59
C ARG A 17 -6.05 17.66 -12.15
N CYS A 18 -7.08 17.37 -11.34
CA CYS A 18 -7.11 17.76 -9.92
C CYS A 18 -5.90 17.25 -9.13
N VAL A 19 -5.34 16.08 -9.48
CA VAL A 19 -4.14 15.54 -8.83
C VAL A 19 -2.92 16.38 -9.16
N ALA A 20 -2.74 16.73 -10.44
CA ALA A 20 -1.63 17.56 -10.89
C ALA A 20 -1.70 18.97 -10.29
N ASP A 21 -2.88 19.59 -10.30
CA ASP A 21 -3.10 20.93 -9.76
C ASP A 21 -2.84 20.97 -8.24
N THR A 22 -3.26 19.94 -7.50
CA THR A 22 -3.03 19.85 -6.05
C THR A 22 -1.55 19.70 -5.72
N ILE A 23 -0.82 18.85 -6.44
CA ILE A 23 0.63 18.68 -6.26
C ILE A 23 1.36 19.98 -6.60
N TYR A 24 0.96 20.66 -7.69
CA TYR A 24 1.55 21.93 -8.07
C TYR A 24 1.36 22.98 -6.96
N ARG A 25 0.13 23.15 -6.45
CA ARG A 25 -0.16 24.06 -5.34
C ARG A 25 0.66 23.73 -4.10
N PHE A 26 0.77 22.45 -3.76
CA PHE A 26 1.60 22.02 -2.64
C PHE A 26 3.06 22.46 -2.80
N LEU A 27 3.64 22.27 -3.99
CA LEU A 27 5.03 22.64 -4.26
C LEU A 27 5.27 24.16 -4.28
N THR A 28 4.33 24.95 -4.77
CA THR A 28 4.50 26.41 -4.92
C THR A 28 4.12 27.20 -3.67
N GLU A 29 3.12 26.75 -2.90
CA GLU A 29 2.49 27.55 -1.83
C GLU A 29 2.70 26.96 -0.42
N GLU A 30 2.61 25.64 -0.29
CA GLU A 30 2.45 24.94 0.99
C GLU A 30 3.66 24.11 1.44
N GLY A 31 4.65 23.86 0.58
CA GLY A 31 5.77 22.95 0.82
C GLY A 31 6.50 23.19 2.15
N SER A 32 6.15 22.40 3.16
CA SER A 32 6.67 22.52 4.52
C SER A 32 6.79 21.16 5.20
N ASN A 33 7.68 21.07 6.19
CA ASN A 33 7.86 19.86 6.98
C ASN A 33 6.92 19.86 8.19
N ILE A 34 5.97 18.93 8.17
CA ILE A 34 4.93 18.74 9.19
C ILE A 34 5.50 18.53 10.60
N ASN A 35 6.65 17.85 10.74
CA ASN A 35 7.18 17.42 12.04
C ASN A 35 8.27 18.34 12.63
N ARG A 36 8.65 19.41 11.92
CA ARG A 36 9.78 20.29 12.34
C ARG A 36 9.45 21.78 12.33
N GLY A 37 8.21 22.17 12.02
CA GLY A 37 7.80 23.57 11.93
C GLY A 37 6.68 23.91 12.92
N GLY A 38 6.88 24.94 13.75
CA GLY A 38 5.84 25.50 14.63
C GLY A 38 5.08 26.69 14.03
N TYR A 39 5.10 26.86 12.71
CA TYR A 39 4.56 28.02 11.99
C TYR A 39 3.33 27.64 11.15
N GLY A 40 2.47 28.62 10.84
CA GLY A 40 1.13 28.38 10.27
C GLY A 40 1.09 27.53 8.99
N LYS A 41 2.12 27.58 8.13
CA LYS A 41 2.21 26.69 6.96
C LYS A 41 2.38 25.22 7.34
N ALA A 42 3.21 24.91 8.33
CA ALA A 42 3.44 23.54 8.78
C ALA A 42 2.14 22.92 9.36
N TYR A 43 1.35 23.70 10.10
CA TYR A 43 0.05 23.26 10.61
C TYR A 43 -0.96 22.94 9.50
N ARG A 44 -1.06 23.80 8.48
CA ARG A 44 -1.93 23.53 7.32
C ARG A 44 -1.54 22.26 6.59
N THR A 45 -0.25 22.05 6.37
CA THR A 45 0.23 20.82 5.75
C THR A 45 -0.05 19.58 6.62
N ALA A 46 0.06 19.72 7.94
CA ALA A 46 -0.27 18.65 8.89
C ALA A 46 -1.75 18.26 8.80
N GLU A 47 -2.63 19.26 8.73
CA GLU A 47 -4.08 19.11 8.58
C GLU A 47 -4.43 18.39 7.28
N THR A 48 -3.90 18.83 6.13
CA THR A 48 -4.11 18.16 4.84
C THR A 48 -3.71 16.68 4.89
N VAL A 49 -2.60 16.35 5.54
CA VAL A 49 -2.16 14.94 5.69
C VAL A 49 -3.09 14.16 6.62
N TYR A 50 -3.58 14.77 7.69
CA TYR A 50 -4.54 14.14 8.61
C TYR A 50 -5.89 13.87 7.92
N GLU A 51 -6.44 14.86 7.21
CA GLU A 51 -7.65 14.72 6.40
C GLU A 51 -7.49 13.60 5.36
N THR A 52 -6.35 13.55 4.68
CA THR A 52 -6.07 12.48 3.69
C THR A 52 -6.09 11.08 4.35
N ARG A 53 -5.61 10.94 5.60
CA ARG A 53 -5.69 9.66 6.33
C ARG A 53 -7.12 9.29 6.67
N GLN A 54 -7.96 10.26 7.04
CA GLN A 54 -9.37 10.02 7.31
C GLN A 54 -10.09 9.55 6.04
N LEU A 55 -9.92 10.26 4.93
CA LEU A 55 -10.51 9.89 3.65
C LEU A 55 -10.11 8.48 3.19
N LEU A 56 -8.84 8.10 3.38
CA LEU A 56 -8.37 6.74 3.08
C LEU A 56 -8.96 5.71 4.04
N CYS A 57 -9.07 6.03 5.33
CA CYS A 57 -9.70 5.15 6.31
C CYS A 57 -11.15 4.86 5.92
N ASP A 58 -11.92 5.89 5.59
CA ASP A 58 -13.31 5.79 5.18
C ASP A 58 -13.45 5.02 3.86
N MET A 59 -12.56 5.27 2.90
CA MET A 59 -12.55 4.57 1.61
C MET A 59 -12.38 3.05 1.77
N PHE A 60 -11.59 2.61 2.75
CA PHE A 60 -11.36 1.19 3.03
C PHE A 60 -12.25 0.63 4.16
N GLY A 61 -13.15 1.44 4.73
CA GLY A 61 -14.00 1.03 5.86
C GLY A 61 -13.24 0.72 7.15
N GLY A 62 -12.11 1.39 7.38
CA GLY A 62 -11.31 1.25 8.60
C GLY A 62 -11.97 1.92 9.82
N THR A 63 -11.51 1.57 11.02
CA THR A 63 -12.07 2.07 12.29
C THR A 63 -11.35 3.30 12.84
N ASP A 64 -10.07 3.47 12.53
CA ASP A 64 -9.25 4.60 12.99
C ASP A 64 -8.24 5.00 11.90
N CYS A 65 -8.22 6.30 11.59
CA CYS A 65 -7.26 6.92 10.68
C CYS A 65 -5.79 6.72 11.11
N LYS A 66 -5.53 6.46 12.39
CA LYS A 66 -4.19 6.12 12.92
C LYS A 66 -3.66 4.79 12.40
N ASN A 67 -4.53 3.90 11.93
CA ASN A 67 -4.14 2.60 11.34
C ASN A 67 -3.69 2.73 9.88
N VAL A 68 -3.92 3.88 9.23
CA VAL A 68 -3.46 4.16 7.88
C VAL A 68 -2.00 4.59 7.96
N VAL A 69 -1.09 3.93 7.22
CA VAL A 69 0.34 4.29 7.18
C VAL A 69 0.74 4.62 5.75
N PHE A 70 1.25 5.83 5.52
CA PHE A 70 1.81 6.21 4.23
C PHE A 70 3.20 5.59 4.02
N THR A 71 3.39 5.00 2.85
CA THR A 71 4.67 4.45 2.40
C THR A 71 4.91 4.89 0.96
N LYS A 72 6.11 4.64 0.42
CA LYS A 72 6.46 5.04 -0.95
C LYS A 72 5.65 4.29 -2.00
N ASN A 73 5.38 3.00 -1.79
CA ASN A 73 4.65 2.14 -2.71
C ASN A 73 4.11 0.87 -2.03
N ALA A 74 3.30 0.10 -2.76
CA ALA A 74 2.72 -1.15 -2.25
C ALA A 74 3.79 -2.19 -1.86
N THR A 75 4.91 -2.25 -2.60
CA THR A 75 6.04 -3.13 -2.30
C THR A 75 6.66 -2.82 -0.94
N GLU A 76 6.85 -1.55 -0.61
CA GLU A 76 7.39 -1.13 0.68
C GLU A 76 6.39 -1.39 1.82
N SER A 77 5.10 -1.12 1.61
CA SER A 77 4.05 -1.47 2.58
C SER A 77 4.09 -2.95 2.95
N LEU A 78 4.20 -3.80 1.93
CA LEU A 78 4.27 -5.24 2.08
C LEU A 78 5.56 -5.70 2.77
N ASN A 79 6.68 -5.06 2.46
CA ASN A 79 7.95 -5.29 3.15
C ASN A 79 7.88 -4.98 4.65
N ILE A 80 7.28 -3.84 5.01
CA ILE A 80 7.10 -3.44 6.41
C ILE A 80 6.23 -4.47 7.12
N LEU A 81 5.13 -4.88 6.50
CA LEU A 81 4.23 -5.90 7.07
C LEU A 81 4.95 -7.23 7.25
N LEU A 82 5.62 -7.75 6.22
CA LEU A 82 6.33 -9.01 6.29
C LEU A 82 7.43 -8.95 7.35
N LYS A 83 8.32 -7.94 7.33
CA LYS A 83 9.43 -7.86 8.30
C LYS A 83 8.94 -7.57 9.72
N GLY A 84 7.85 -6.83 9.88
CA GLY A 84 7.26 -6.53 11.18
C GLY A 84 6.56 -7.75 11.81
N PHE A 85 5.79 -8.51 11.04
CA PHE A 85 5.03 -9.66 11.54
C PHE A 85 5.78 -11.00 11.47
N CYS A 86 6.58 -11.26 10.43
CA CYS A 86 7.31 -12.53 10.28
C CYS A 86 8.48 -12.69 11.27
N ALA A 87 8.90 -11.63 11.96
CA ALA A 87 9.78 -11.78 13.11
C ALA A 87 9.09 -12.55 14.27
N LEU A 88 7.75 -12.67 14.26
CA LEU A 88 6.95 -13.26 15.34
C LEU A 88 6.24 -14.57 14.97
N ALA A 89 6.03 -14.87 13.68
CA ALA A 89 5.18 -16.00 13.24
C ALA A 89 5.90 -16.93 12.24
N THR A 90 6.29 -18.11 12.71
CA THR A 90 6.67 -19.24 11.85
C THR A 90 5.43 -19.89 11.26
N MET A 91 5.08 -19.52 10.02
CA MET A 91 4.47 -20.32 8.95
C MET A 91 3.67 -19.39 8.03
N SER A 92 4.07 -19.26 6.76
CA SER A 92 3.38 -18.42 5.79
C SER A 92 2.90 -19.28 4.61
N LEU A 93 1.57 -19.36 4.46
CA LEU A 93 0.88 -20.04 3.37
C LEU A 93 0.72 -19.08 2.19
N TYR A 94 1.11 -19.49 0.98
CA TYR A 94 1.05 -18.62 -0.21
C TYR A 94 0.29 -19.25 -1.39
N PRO A 95 -0.64 -18.51 -2.04
CA PRO A 95 -1.19 -18.89 -3.34
C PRO A 95 -0.20 -18.58 -4.49
N PRO A 96 -0.23 -19.34 -5.60
CA PRO A 96 0.78 -19.33 -6.67
C PRO A 96 0.76 -18.09 -7.58
N TRP A 97 -0.25 -17.21 -7.48
CA TRP A 97 -0.42 -16.06 -8.40
C TRP A 97 0.23 -14.74 -7.92
N ASN A 98 1.14 -14.80 -6.95
CA ASN A 98 1.66 -13.58 -6.33
C ASN A 98 2.59 -12.77 -7.24
N ILE A 99 2.45 -11.45 -7.13
CA ILE A 99 3.26 -10.45 -7.81
C ILE A 99 4.68 -10.49 -7.23
N MET A 100 5.69 -10.32 -8.10
CA MET A 100 7.14 -10.31 -7.78
C MET A 100 7.58 -9.59 -6.47
N PRO A 101 6.99 -8.48 -6.00
CA PRO A 101 7.37 -7.86 -4.73
C PRO A 101 7.16 -8.70 -3.47
N LEU A 102 6.37 -9.79 -3.49
CA LEU A 102 6.27 -10.72 -2.35
C LEU A 102 7.46 -11.66 -2.23
N CYS A 103 8.09 -12.04 -3.34
CA CYS A 103 9.08 -13.12 -3.34
C CYS A 103 10.46 -12.66 -2.86
N VAL A 104 10.90 -11.47 -3.30
CA VAL A 104 12.23 -10.92 -2.99
C VAL A 104 12.48 -10.70 -1.49
N PRO A 105 11.54 -10.15 -0.70
CA PRO A 105 11.76 -9.91 0.73
C PRO A 105 11.85 -11.21 1.52
N LEU A 106 11.01 -12.18 1.18
CA LEU A 106 11.00 -13.50 1.82
C LEU A 106 12.30 -14.25 1.54
N TYR A 107 12.82 -14.18 0.31
CA TYR A 107 14.12 -14.73 -0.03
C TYR A 107 15.25 -14.05 0.76
N SER A 108 15.17 -12.73 0.94
CA SER A 108 16.16 -11.99 1.75
C SER A 108 16.11 -12.33 3.25
N SER A 109 14.98 -12.85 3.74
CA SER A 109 14.74 -13.23 5.14
C SER A 109 15.09 -14.69 5.47
N GLN A 110 15.82 -15.41 4.61
CA GLN A 110 16.25 -16.82 4.72
C GLN A 110 17.00 -17.24 6.01
N LYS A 111 17.19 -16.35 6.99
CA LYS A 111 17.65 -16.73 8.34
C LYS A 111 16.56 -17.34 9.22
N MET A 112 15.28 -17.19 8.83
CA MET A 112 14.14 -17.83 9.50
C MET A 112 13.61 -18.95 8.60
N ALA A 113 13.47 -20.16 9.15
CA ALA A 113 13.00 -21.33 8.42
C ALA A 113 11.53 -21.16 7.99
N PHE A 114 11.31 -20.67 6.77
CA PHE A 114 9.98 -20.60 6.16
C PHE A 114 9.70 -21.86 5.33
N LEU A 115 8.68 -22.62 5.71
CA LEU A 115 8.18 -23.76 4.96
C LEU A 115 7.15 -23.26 3.95
N PHE A 116 7.53 -23.19 2.67
CA PHE A 116 6.64 -22.75 1.60
C PHE A 116 5.67 -23.88 1.21
N HIS A 117 4.41 -23.79 1.62
CA HIS A 117 3.33 -24.62 1.09
C HIS A 117 2.55 -23.82 0.04
N GLY A 118 2.80 -24.12 -1.24
CA GLY A 118 2.02 -23.59 -2.35
C GLY A 118 0.77 -24.43 -2.58
N PHE A 119 -0.41 -23.84 -2.40
CA PHE A 119 -1.66 -24.50 -2.79
C PHE A 119 -1.90 -24.29 -4.29
N PRO A 120 -2.05 -25.35 -5.11
CA PRO A 120 -2.38 -25.16 -6.53
C PRO A 120 -3.73 -24.46 -6.63
N ALA A 121 -3.75 -23.31 -7.29
CA ALA A 121 -5.00 -22.62 -7.56
C ALA A 121 -5.81 -23.39 -8.63
N PRO A 122 -7.15 -23.39 -8.54
CA PRO A 122 -8.00 -23.97 -9.59
C PRO A 122 -7.78 -23.25 -10.93
N ARG A 123 -7.91 -23.98 -12.05
CA ARG A 123 -7.76 -23.43 -13.42
C ARG A 123 -8.89 -22.48 -13.84
N THR A 124 -9.91 -22.34 -13.00
CA THR A 124 -11.03 -21.43 -13.17
C THR A 124 -10.85 -20.25 -12.22
N ASP A 125 -11.19 -19.03 -12.64
CA ASP A 125 -11.13 -17.78 -11.86
C ASP A 125 -11.97 -17.78 -10.56
N SER A 126 -12.54 -18.92 -10.20
CA SER A 126 -13.20 -19.19 -8.92
C SER A 126 -12.15 -19.35 -7.82
N CYS A 127 -11.64 -18.25 -7.30
CA CYS A 127 -10.97 -18.25 -6.00
C CYS A 127 -12.06 -18.42 -4.93
N ASN A 128 -12.33 -19.67 -4.53
CA ASN A 128 -13.15 -19.93 -3.35
C ASN A 128 -12.38 -19.39 -2.15
N LEU A 129 -12.72 -18.17 -1.72
CA LEU A 129 -12.34 -17.64 -0.41
C LEU A 129 -12.70 -18.70 0.61
N ILE A 130 -11.68 -19.39 1.13
CA ILE A 130 -11.84 -20.30 2.24
C ILE A 130 -12.43 -19.46 3.36
N LYS A 131 -13.73 -19.66 3.63
CA LYS A 131 -14.39 -19.11 4.81
C LYS A 131 -13.55 -19.55 6.00
N TRP A 132 -12.87 -18.62 6.64
CA TRP A 132 -12.35 -18.76 8.00
C TRP A 132 -13.57 -18.95 8.92
N LYS A 133 -14.07 -20.17 9.00
CA LYS A 133 -14.95 -20.61 10.08
C LYS A 133 -14.04 -21.19 11.17
N ASN A 134 -13.94 -20.43 12.25
CA ASN A 134 -13.52 -20.84 13.59
C ASN A 134 -12.06 -21.28 13.75
N CYS A 135 -11.19 -20.30 13.99
CA CYS A 135 -10.17 -20.37 15.05
C CYS A 135 -10.27 -19.06 15.85
#